data_AF-A0A3N2Q5L8-F1
#
_entry.id   AF-A0A3N2Q5L8-F1
#
_cell.length_a   1.000
_cell.length_b   1.000
_cell.length_c   1.000
_cell.angle_alpha   90.00
_cell.angle_beta   90.00
_cell.angle_gamma   90.00
#
_symmetry.space_group_name_H-M   'P 1'
#
loop_
_entity.id
_entity.type
_entity.pdbx_description
1 polymer ?
#
loop_
_entity_poly.entity_id
_entity_poly.type
_entity_poly.pdbx_seq_one_letter_code
_entity_poly.pdbx_strand_id
1 'polypeptide(L)'
;MPENINDLQCRSSPVSPEEPQPTKIHEDDALAQDILLITDLPEGYTVGCDTMTHVGFGDQCFGIRGIPPGFHFVWATPRIRGYPRCGCWVISSGKKQNIHVLQWNQYTQTLGRHVSRYERRLYRESIREHKISLFHYHCPTPASDYSGATEPATIWSRITSCISEPLLHRVVSRRDRDWRVHSDHPVRDISEPRGGAGQRRMSRTMCGGDLSFALARLARETHIEQEKTADKTGNVEMEPNDSTVHLVSFLSDQANGGAAGDSDLAGEFQFLFIAGALANNDDCLEL
;
A
#
# COMPACT_ATOMS: atom_id res chain seq x y z
N MET A 1 75.59 0.94 42.99
CA MET A 1 76.35 0.52 41.80
C MET A 1 76.12 -0.97 41.62
N PRO A 2 75.56 -1.48 40.50
CA PRO A 2 74.70 -0.90 39.44
C PRO A 2 73.25 -1.51 39.53
N GLU A 3 72.15 -1.03 38.93
CA GLU A 3 71.79 -0.77 37.52
C GLU A 3 72.02 -2.00 36.61
N ASN A 4 71.15 -2.44 35.68
CA ASN A 4 69.88 -2.00 35.11
C ASN A 4 69.46 -3.06 34.04
N ILE A 5 68.26 -2.89 33.45
CA ILE A 5 67.88 -3.21 32.05
C ILE A 5 66.95 -4.43 31.82
N ASN A 6 65.64 -4.07 31.71
CA ASN A 6 64.63 -4.46 30.71
C ASN A 6 63.98 -5.87 30.77
N ASP A 7 62.68 -6.06 30.49
CA ASP A 7 61.90 -5.46 29.42
C ASP A 7 60.36 -5.43 29.64
N LEU A 8 59.75 -4.37 29.11
CA LEU A 8 58.44 -4.26 28.43
C LEU A 8 57.13 -4.52 29.21
N GLN A 9 56.56 -3.43 29.72
CA GLN A 9 55.17 -3.29 30.17
C GLN A 9 54.37 -2.52 29.10
N CYS A 10 53.60 -3.22 28.26
CA CYS A 10 52.56 -2.59 27.41
C CYS A 10 51.26 -2.50 28.20
N ARG A 11 50.95 -1.30 28.70
CA ARG A 11 49.60 -0.90 29.14
C ARG A 11 48.72 -0.67 27.91
N SER A 12 47.60 -1.37 27.81
CA SER A 12 46.46 -0.91 27.01
C SER A 12 45.21 -0.99 27.88
N SER A 13 44.59 0.17 28.11
CA SER A 13 43.30 0.30 28.77
C SER A 13 42.19 -0.13 27.80
N PRO A 14 41.08 -0.71 28.27
CA PRO A 14 39.96 -1.07 27.41
C PRO A 14 39.19 0.17 26.96
N VAL A 15 39.07 0.35 25.65
CA VAL A 15 38.18 1.32 25.00
C VAL A 15 36.74 0.86 25.24
N SER A 16 35.95 1.71 25.91
CA SER A 16 34.50 1.51 26.01
C SER A 16 33.84 1.80 24.66
N PRO A 17 32.82 1.03 24.24
CA PRO A 17 32.12 1.27 22.98
C PRO A 17 31.35 2.60 23.07
N GLU A 18 31.69 3.51 22.17
CA GLU A 18 31.03 4.80 22.00
C GLU A 18 29.59 4.55 21.49
N GLU A 19 28.63 4.94 22.31
CA GLU A 19 27.20 4.92 21.99
C GLU A 19 26.97 5.82 20.77
N PRO A 20 26.31 5.35 19.69
CA PRO A 20 26.14 6.16 18.48
C PRO A 20 25.30 7.40 18.81
N GLN A 21 25.93 8.56 18.76
CA GLN A 21 25.23 9.83 18.93
C GLN A 21 24.15 9.95 17.85
N PRO A 22 22.92 10.36 18.21
CA PRO A 22 21.88 10.60 17.24
C PRO A 22 22.31 11.76 16.33
N THR A 23 22.54 11.45 15.06
CA THR A 23 22.73 12.43 14.00
C THR A 23 21.55 13.40 14.06
N LYS A 24 21.83 14.66 14.35
CA LYS A 24 20.83 15.75 14.32
C LYS A 24 20.32 15.86 12.88
N ILE A 25 19.22 15.20 12.58
CA ILE A 25 18.41 15.50 11.40
C ILE A 25 17.99 16.97 11.57
N HIS A 26 18.40 17.83 10.65
CA HIS A 26 17.97 19.23 10.63
C HIS A 26 16.42 19.25 10.68
N GLU A 27 15.84 19.84 11.73
CA GLU A 27 14.38 19.91 11.93
C GLU A 27 13.66 20.55 10.73
N ASP A 28 14.37 21.36 9.94
CA ASP A 28 13.86 22.00 8.72
C ASP A 28 13.57 21.02 7.56
N ASP A 29 14.32 19.91 7.43
CA ASP A 29 14.06 18.92 6.35
C ASP A 29 12.86 18.02 6.67
N ALA A 30 12.59 17.77 7.96
CA ALA A 30 11.43 17.01 8.42
C ALA A 30 10.11 17.77 8.21
N LEU A 31 10.16 19.09 7.98
CA LEU A 31 9.01 19.94 7.66
C LEU A 31 8.71 20.02 6.16
N ALA A 32 9.60 19.52 5.28
CA ALA A 32 9.38 19.50 3.83
C ALA A 32 8.48 18.34 3.36
N GLN A 33 8.30 17.32 4.20
CA GLN A 33 7.58 16.09 3.87
C GLN A 33 6.08 16.18 4.15
N ASP A 34 5.31 15.39 3.41
CA ASP A 34 3.85 15.43 3.47
C ASP A 34 3.34 14.85 4.81
N ILE A 35 2.17 15.32 5.23
CA ILE A 35 1.46 14.88 6.44
C ILE A 35 0.18 14.16 6.00
N LEU A 36 -0.13 13.04 6.64
CA LEU A 36 -1.41 12.36 6.54
C LEU A 36 -2.20 12.57 7.82
N LEU A 37 -3.48 12.86 7.67
CA LEU A 37 -4.43 12.96 8.76
C LEU A 37 -5.65 12.11 8.44
N ILE A 38 -6.13 11.36 9.41
CA ILE A 38 -7.37 10.59 9.35
C ILE A 38 -8.30 11.11 10.44
N THR A 39 -9.50 11.52 10.07
CA THR A 39 -10.48 12.12 10.99
C THR A 39 -11.75 11.28 11.08
N ASP A 40 -12.54 11.55 12.11
CA ASP A 40 -13.81 10.87 12.43
C ASP A 40 -13.65 9.36 12.62
N LEU A 41 -12.49 8.95 13.14
CA LEU A 41 -12.23 7.56 13.49
C LEU A 41 -13.19 7.11 14.62
N PRO A 42 -13.61 5.82 14.61
CA PRO A 42 -14.45 5.28 15.67
C PRO A 42 -13.69 5.26 17.01
N GLU A 43 -14.41 5.10 18.12
CA GLU A 43 -13.84 5.12 19.48
C GLU A 43 -12.69 4.11 19.68
N GLY A 44 -12.71 2.99 18.96
CA GLY A 44 -11.58 2.06 18.88
C GLY A 44 -11.31 1.67 17.43
N TYR A 45 -10.08 1.88 16.98
CA TYR A 45 -9.69 1.65 15.60
C TYR A 45 -8.30 1.02 15.48
N THR A 46 -8.08 0.41 14.32
CA THR A 46 -6.75 0.10 13.80
C THR A 46 -6.57 0.88 12.51
N VAL A 47 -5.48 1.64 12.42
CA VAL A 47 -5.07 2.35 11.21
C VAL A 47 -3.72 1.81 10.77
N GLY A 48 -3.55 1.61 9.48
CA GLY A 48 -2.25 1.36 8.89
C GLY A 48 -1.91 2.38 7.82
N CYS A 49 -0.62 2.61 7.67
CA CYS A 49 -0.03 3.35 6.57
C CYS A 49 1.14 2.50 6.09
N ASP A 50 1.01 1.95 4.88
CA ASP A 50 1.99 1.06 4.29
C ASP A 50 2.23 -0.18 5.18
N THR A 51 3.47 -0.37 5.65
CA THR A 51 3.85 -1.46 6.57
C THR A 51 3.62 -1.10 8.05
N MET A 52 3.30 0.16 8.36
CA MET A 52 3.04 0.59 9.73
C MET A 52 1.61 0.30 10.13
N THR A 53 1.41 -0.07 11.39
CA THR A 53 0.09 -0.21 12.00
C THR A 53 0.08 0.47 13.36
N HIS A 54 -1.03 1.13 13.66
CA HIS A 54 -1.30 1.77 14.93
C HIS A 54 -2.70 1.38 15.43
N VAL A 55 -2.82 1.17 16.73
CA VAL A 55 -4.09 0.90 17.40
C VAL A 55 -4.37 2.07 18.32
N GLY A 56 -5.50 2.74 18.10
CA GLY A 56 -5.91 3.91 18.88
C GLY A 56 -7.24 3.70 19.58
N PHE A 57 -7.45 4.49 20.64
CA PHE A 57 -8.67 4.51 21.44
C PHE A 57 -9.00 5.94 21.89
N GLY A 58 -10.28 6.31 21.85
CA GLY A 58 -10.79 7.60 22.33
C GLY A 58 -10.54 8.78 21.39
N ASP A 59 -9.37 8.86 20.75
CA ASP A 59 -9.05 9.92 19.80
C ASP A 59 -9.71 9.65 18.44
N GLN A 60 -10.59 10.54 17.98
CA GLN A 60 -11.23 10.40 16.66
C GLN A 60 -10.34 10.91 15.51
N CYS A 61 -9.08 11.20 15.80
CA CYS A 61 -8.13 11.80 14.87
C CYS A 61 -6.77 11.15 15.01
N PHE A 62 -6.18 10.75 13.88
CA PHE A 62 -4.85 10.13 13.82
C PHE A 62 -4.02 10.81 12.74
N GLY A 63 -2.76 11.14 13.05
CA GLY A 63 -1.89 11.82 12.09
C GLY A 63 -0.49 11.22 12.01
N ILE A 64 0.07 11.23 10.79
CA ILE A 64 1.44 10.82 10.48
C ILE A 64 2.15 11.98 9.77
N ARG A 65 3.35 12.33 10.22
CA ARG A 65 4.25 13.28 9.57
C ARG A 65 5.45 12.57 8.96
N GLY A 66 6.07 13.22 7.99
CA GLY A 66 7.32 12.73 7.41
C GLY A 66 7.10 11.68 6.33
N ILE A 67 5.99 11.75 5.60
CA ILE A 67 5.68 10.76 4.57
C ILE A 67 6.62 10.98 3.38
N PRO A 68 7.42 9.95 3.00
CA PRO A 68 8.30 10.04 1.86
C PRO A 68 7.54 10.36 0.56
N PRO A 69 8.20 10.84 -0.49
CA PRO A 69 7.58 10.98 -1.80
C PRO A 69 7.24 9.58 -2.37
N GLY A 70 6.07 9.42 -2.99
CA GLY A 70 5.64 8.16 -3.60
C GLY A 70 4.16 7.83 -3.41
N PHE A 71 3.81 6.59 -3.71
CA PHE A 71 2.48 6.02 -3.48
C PHE A 71 2.44 5.38 -2.10
N HIS A 72 1.40 5.68 -1.33
CA HIS A 72 1.18 5.17 0.01
C HIS A 72 -0.22 4.58 0.10
N PHE A 73 -0.35 3.46 0.81
CA PHE A 73 -1.62 2.80 1.04
C PHE A 73 -2.02 2.97 2.50
N VAL A 74 -3.05 3.77 2.72
CA VAL A 74 -3.58 4.06 4.05
C VAL A 74 -4.84 3.26 4.24
N TRP A 75 -4.99 2.54 5.35
CA TRP A 75 -6.20 1.80 5.65
C TRP A 75 -6.64 1.98 7.09
N ALA A 76 -7.93 1.82 7.31
CA ALA A 76 -8.55 1.90 8.63
C ALA A 76 -9.62 0.83 8.78
N THR A 77 -9.82 0.40 10.03
CA THR A 77 -10.92 -0.47 10.40
C THR A 77 -11.29 -0.23 11.87
N PRO A 78 -12.57 -0.32 12.25
CA PRO A 78 -12.96 -0.41 13.65
C PRO A 78 -12.32 -1.63 14.31
N ARG A 79 -12.00 -1.55 15.59
CA ARG A 79 -11.36 -2.66 16.33
C ARG A 79 -12.31 -3.83 16.64
N ILE A 80 -13.58 -3.72 16.24
CA ILE A 80 -14.56 -4.78 16.44
C ILE A 80 -14.25 -5.91 15.45
N ARG A 81 -14.13 -7.15 15.95
CA ARG A 81 -13.82 -8.31 15.12
C ARG A 81 -14.82 -8.46 13.98
N GLY A 82 -14.32 -8.78 12.79
CA GLY A 82 -15.14 -9.02 11.60
C GLY A 82 -15.58 -7.76 10.86
N TYR A 83 -15.19 -6.57 11.30
CA TYR A 83 -15.41 -5.37 10.51
C TYR A 83 -14.47 -5.30 9.31
N PRO A 84 -14.95 -4.82 8.15
CA PRO A 84 -14.13 -4.71 6.97
C PRO A 84 -13.05 -3.64 7.16
N ARG A 85 -11.96 -3.79 6.43
CA ARG A 85 -10.95 -2.76 6.25
C ARG A 85 -11.30 -1.93 5.02
N CYS A 86 -11.11 -0.62 5.13
CA CYS A 86 -11.15 0.26 3.99
C CYS A 86 -9.82 0.99 3.85
N GLY A 87 -9.19 0.82 2.70
CA GLY A 87 -7.97 1.51 2.30
C GLY A 87 -8.20 2.57 1.24
N CYS A 88 -7.26 3.50 1.14
CA CYS A 88 -7.21 4.56 0.16
C CYS A 88 -5.76 4.80 -0.24
N TRP A 89 -5.49 4.90 -1.55
CA TRP A 89 -4.19 5.32 -2.04
C TRP A 89 -4.00 6.84 -1.91
N VAL A 90 -2.79 7.22 -1.52
CA VAL A 90 -2.35 8.61 -1.37
C VAL A 90 -1.03 8.77 -2.11
N ILE A 91 -0.91 9.85 -2.88
CA ILE A 91 0.35 10.23 -3.54
C ILE A 91 0.97 11.37 -2.75
N SER A 92 2.14 11.11 -2.17
CA SER A 92 3.00 12.10 -1.53
C SER A 92 3.97 12.67 -2.56
N SER A 93 4.02 14.00 -2.65
CA SER A 93 4.76 14.69 -3.72
C SER A 93 6.21 14.99 -3.38
N GLY A 94 6.54 15.10 -2.08
CA GLY A 94 7.88 15.46 -1.59
C GLY A 94 8.38 16.87 -1.92
N LYS A 95 7.62 17.68 -2.67
CA LYS A 95 8.06 18.99 -3.17
C LYS A 95 7.68 20.15 -2.26
N LYS A 96 6.56 20.02 -1.55
CA LYS A 96 6.02 20.99 -0.59
C LYS A 96 5.21 20.20 0.42
N GLN A 97 5.28 20.60 1.69
CA GLN A 97 4.44 20.03 2.75
C GLN A 97 2.95 20.19 2.43
N ASN A 98 2.38 19.12 1.91
CA ASN A 98 0.96 18.93 1.72
C ASN A 98 0.37 18.17 2.91
N ILE A 99 -0.91 18.42 3.16
CA ILE A 99 -1.68 17.70 4.17
C ILE A 99 -2.73 16.90 3.42
N HIS A 100 -2.57 15.58 3.47
CA HIS A 100 -3.54 14.62 2.98
C HIS A 100 -4.52 14.33 4.11
N VAL A 101 -5.76 14.77 3.97
CA VAL A 101 -6.80 14.49 4.96
C VAL A 101 -7.74 13.45 4.39
N LEU A 102 -7.84 12.33 5.10
CA LEU A 102 -8.83 11.29 4.88
C LEU A 102 -9.86 11.37 6.01
N GLN A 103 -11.09 11.03 5.70
CA GLN A 103 -12.19 11.03 6.64
C GLN A 103 -12.80 9.63 6.67
N TRP A 104 -13.00 9.11 7.88
CA TRP A 104 -13.75 7.88 8.09
C TRP A 104 -15.24 8.19 8.10
N ASN A 105 -16.01 7.45 7.31
CA ASN A 105 -17.47 7.53 7.34
C ASN A 105 -18.02 6.33 8.11
N GLN A 106 -18.53 6.57 9.31
CA GLN A 106 -19.10 5.54 10.18
C GLN A 106 -20.36 4.85 9.64
N TYR A 107 -21.09 5.47 8.71
CA TYR A 107 -22.31 4.88 8.15
C TYR A 107 -21.99 3.91 7.02
N THR A 108 -21.05 4.29 6.16
CA THR A 108 -20.62 3.45 5.03
C THR A 108 -19.43 2.57 5.36
N GLN A 109 -18.80 2.76 6.52
CA GLN A 109 -17.59 2.06 6.96
C GLN A 109 -16.44 2.21 5.93
N THR A 110 -16.33 3.39 5.33
CA THR A 110 -15.33 3.68 4.29
C THR A 110 -14.43 4.84 4.67
N LEU A 111 -13.15 4.73 4.31
CA LEU A 111 -12.15 5.78 4.40
C LEU A 111 -11.99 6.47 3.05
N GLY A 112 -12.16 7.79 2.97
CA GLY A 112 -12.03 8.52 1.70
C GLY A 112 -11.64 9.98 1.83
N ARG A 113 -11.39 10.62 0.69
CA ARG A 113 -11.02 12.06 0.62
C ARG A 113 -12.27 12.95 0.60
N HIS A 114 -12.93 13.12 1.73
CA HIS A 114 -14.15 13.93 1.85
C HIS A 114 -13.92 15.27 2.57
N VAL A 115 -12.79 15.93 2.32
CA VAL A 115 -12.41 17.15 3.07
C VAL A 115 -12.29 18.38 2.17
N SER A 116 -13.06 19.40 2.51
CA SER A 116 -13.07 20.69 1.82
C SER A 116 -11.71 21.39 1.90
N ARG A 117 -11.46 22.36 1.02
CA ARG A 117 -10.24 23.19 1.10
C ARG A 117 -10.19 24.00 2.40
N TYR A 118 -11.34 24.39 2.93
CA TYR A 118 -11.47 25.15 4.17
C TYR A 118 -11.06 24.30 5.39
N GLU A 119 -11.60 23.08 5.52
CA GLU A 119 -11.24 22.18 6.62
C GLU A 119 -9.75 21.81 6.59
N ARG A 120 -9.17 21.59 5.40
CA ARG A 120 -7.72 21.38 5.25
C ARG A 120 -6.89 22.53 5.83
N ARG A 121 -7.38 23.78 5.72
CA ARG A 121 -6.73 24.94 6.33
C ARG A 121 -6.85 24.91 7.86
N LEU A 122 -8.03 24.58 8.39
CA LEU A 122 -8.24 24.46 9.85
C LEU A 122 -7.35 23.37 10.46
N TYR A 123 -7.20 22.23 9.79
CA TYR A 123 -6.27 21.19 10.24
C TYR A 123 -4.81 21.65 10.19
N ARG A 124 -4.43 22.41 9.16
CA ARG A 124 -3.09 23.00 9.08
C ARG A 124 -2.80 23.94 10.26
N GLU A 125 -3.77 24.74 10.64
CA GLU A 125 -3.68 25.64 11.79
C GLU A 125 -3.60 24.84 13.11
N SER A 126 -4.47 23.82 13.27
CA SER A 126 -4.48 22.95 14.46
C SER A 126 -3.17 22.17 14.66
N ILE A 127 -2.54 21.71 13.57
CA ILE A 127 -1.23 21.06 13.61
C ILE A 127 -0.14 22.04 14.07
N ARG A 128 -0.13 23.27 13.57
CA ARG A 128 0.84 24.30 13.98
C ARG A 128 0.68 24.67 15.45
N GLU A 129 -0.54 24.65 15.95
CA GLU A 129 -0.86 24.88 17.36
C GLU A 129 -0.63 23.65 18.24
N HIS A 130 -0.08 22.55 17.70
CA HIS A 130 0.21 21.30 18.41
C HIS A 130 -1.02 20.67 19.09
N LYS A 131 -2.22 20.95 18.57
CA LYS A 131 -3.49 20.37 19.06
C LYS A 131 -3.71 18.93 18.59
N ILE A 132 -2.93 18.48 17.60
CA ILE A 132 -3.00 17.14 17.03
C ILE A 132 -1.61 16.52 17.15
N SER A 133 -1.52 15.38 17.82
CA SER A 133 -0.28 14.60 17.89
C SER A 133 -0.02 13.90 16.56
N LEU A 134 1.21 13.99 16.06
CA LEU A 134 1.63 13.39 14.79
C LEU A 134 2.71 12.35 15.03
N PHE A 135 2.44 11.11 14.64
CA PHE A 135 3.44 10.04 14.62
C PHE A 135 4.43 10.26 13.48
N HIS A 136 5.68 9.89 13.67
CA HIS A 136 6.66 9.94 12.58
C HIS A 136 6.51 8.70 11.70
N TYR A 137 6.51 8.89 10.39
CA TYR A 137 6.53 7.78 9.44
C TYR A 137 7.84 7.00 9.61
N HIS A 138 7.74 5.68 9.70
CA HIS A 138 8.88 4.78 9.83
C HIS A 138 8.65 3.53 8.97
N CYS A 139 9.43 3.38 7.91
CA CYS A 139 9.45 2.17 7.11
C CYS A 139 10.79 1.46 7.31
N PRO A 140 10.80 0.16 7.66
CA PRO A 140 12.03 -0.60 7.74
C PRO A 140 12.78 -0.57 6.41
N THR A 141 14.08 -0.30 6.47
CA THR A 141 15.00 -0.61 5.38
C THR A 141 15.40 -2.08 5.48
N PRO A 142 15.40 -2.85 4.37
CA PRO A 142 15.89 -4.22 4.42
C PRO A 142 17.36 -4.22 4.82
N ALA A 143 17.76 -5.13 5.71
CA ALA A 143 19.16 -5.29 6.12
C ALA A 143 20.03 -5.47 4.87
N SER A 144 21.04 -4.61 4.74
CA SER A 144 21.91 -4.47 3.57
C SER A 144 22.95 -5.61 3.52
N ASP A 145 22.52 -6.81 3.14
CA ASP A 145 23.45 -7.92 2.82
C ASP A 145 23.66 -8.10 1.31
N TYR A 146 22.93 -7.33 0.47
CA TYR A 146 23.10 -7.33 -0.98
C TYR A 146 23.84 -6.07 -1.44
N SER A 147 25.16 -6.20 -1.60
CA SER A 147 26.04 -5.19 -2.20
C SER A 147 25.63 -4.90 -3.64
N GLY A 148 25.14 -3.69 -3.91
CA GLY A 148 24.93 -3.21 -5.29
C GLY A 148 23.79 -2.20 -5.51
N ALA A 149 22.89 -1.98 -4.54
CA ALA A 149 21.83 -0.99 -4.68
C ALA A 149 22.33 0.41 -4.28
N THR A 150 22.21 1.38 -5.20
CA THR A 150 22.77 2.74 -5.09
C THR A 150 22.09 3.63 -4.03
N GLU A 151 20.98 3.20 -3.43
CA GLU A 151 20.37 3.79 -2.23
C GLU A 151 19.57 2.69 -1.51
N PRO A 152 19.45 2.69 -0.16
CA PRO A 152 18.63 1.71 0.55
C PRO A 152 17.14 1.98 0.33
N ALA A 153 16.62 1.53 -0.81
CA ALA A 153 15.19 1.52 -1.09
C ALA A 153 14.46 0.77 0.03
N THR A 154 13.50 1.44 0.66
CA THR A 154 12.66 0.83 1.69
C THR A 154 11.89 -0.35 1.12
N ILE A 155 11.44 -1.27 1.98
CA ILE A 155 10.60 -2.40 1.53
C ILE A 155 9.38 -1.87 0.77
N TRP A 156 8.78 -0.79 1.27
CA TRP A 156 7.62 -0.16 0.65
C TRP A 156 7.89 0.30 -0.78
N SER A 157 8.98 1.04 -1.02
CA SER A 157 9.27 1.56 -2.37
C SER A 157 9.52 0.43 -3.38
N ARG A 158 10.00 -0.74 -2.94
CA ARG A 158 10.13 -1.93 -3.79
C ARG A 158 8.79 -2.54 -4.14
N ILE A 159 7.87 -2.67 -3.19
CA ILE A 159 6.55 -3.28 -3.42
C ILE A 159 5.56 -2.33 -4.12
N THR A 160 5.86 -1.04 -4.21
CA THR A 160 5.06 -0.07 -4.98
C THR A 160 5.78 0.50 -6.20
N SER A 161 6.88 -0.11 -6.64
CA SER A 161 7.75 0.44 -7.68
C SER A 161 7.10 0.58 -9.06
N CYS A 162 6.08 -0.23 -9.33
CA CYS A 162 5.32 -0.24 -10.58
C CYS A 162 3.90 0.32 -10.43
N ILE A 163 3.52 0.75 -9.22
CA ILE A 163 2.25 1.44 -9.00
C ILE A 163 2.33 2.82 -9.62
N SER A 164 1.33 3.17 -10.43
CA SER A 164 1.26 4.45 -11.13
C SER A 164 -0.13 5.08 -10.97
N GLU A 165 -0.22 6.40 -11.14
CA GLU A 165 -1.51 7.09 -11.11
C GLU A 165 -2.46 6.62 -12.23
N PRO A 166 -2.01 6.42 -13.49
CA PRO A 166 -2.85 5.83 -14.54
C PRO A 166 -3.38 4.44 -14.17
N LEU A 167 -2.53 3.58 -13.58
CA LEU A 167 -2.93 2.26 -13.09
C LEU A 167 -4.06 2.37 -12.05
N LEU A 168 -3.90 3.23 -11.03
CA LEU A 168 -4.91 3.41 -9.99
C LEU A 168 -6.24 3.93 -10.56
N HIS A 169 -6.19 4.86 -11.51
CA HIS A 169 -7.39 5.34 -12.20
C HIS A 169 -8.09 4.23 -13.00
N ARG A 170 -7.32 3.37 -13.67
CA ARG A 170 -7.85 2.27 -14.46
C ARG A 170 -8.46 1.18 -13.58
N VAL A 171 -7.73 0.74 -12.56
CA VAL A 171 -8.15 -0.35 -11.66
C VAL A 171 -9.36 0.06 -10.82
N VAL A 172 -9.32 1.22 -10.17
CA VAL A 172 -10.39 1.63 -9.23
C VAL A 172 -11.51 2.41 -9.93
N SER A 173 -11.33 2.80 -11.21
CA SER A 173 -12.36 3.46 -12.04
C SER A 173 -13.02 4.69 -11.41
N ARG A 174 -12.26 5.51 -10.67
CA ARG A 174 -12.75 6.73 -9.99
C ARG A 174 -12.09 7.99 -10.54
N ARG A 175 -12.89 9.06 -10.68
CA ARG A 175 -12.49 10.35 -11.28
C ARG A 175 -11.75 11.27 -10.30
N ASP A 176 -11.99 11.17 -9.00
CA ASP A 176 -11.57 12.19 -8.02
C ASP A 176 -10.31 11.84 -7.20
N ARG A 177 -9.41 10.98 -7.72
CA ARG A 177 -8.21 10.47 -7.00
C ARG A 177 -8.54 9.90 -5.61
N ASP A 178 -9.75 9.39 -5.46
CA ASP A 178 -10.28 8.73 -4.27
C ASP A 178 -10.20 7.22 -4.50
N TRP A 179 -8.98 6.72 -4.70
CA TRP A 179 -8.70 5.33 -5.05
C TRP A 179 -8.86 4.44 -3.81
N ARG A 180 -10.11 4.16 -3.48
CA ARG A 180 -10.51 3.36 -2.33
C ARG A 180 -10.56 1.88 -2.66
N VAL A 181 -10.15 1.08 -1.69
CA VAL A 181 -10.21 -0.38 -1.70
C VAL A 181 -10.90 -0.81 -0.41
N HIS A 182 -11.87 -1.72 -0.51
CA HIS A 182 -12.60 -2.24 0.64
C HIS A 182 -12.39 -3.75 0.70
N SER A 183 -12.50 -4.38 1.87
CA SER A 183 -12.41 -5.85 1.99
C SER A 183 -13.40 -6.56 1.05
N ASP A 184 -14.62 -6.02 0.95
CA ASP A 184 -15.66 -6.55 0.07
C ASP A 184 -15.68 -5.96 -1.35
N HIS A 185 -14.62 -5.25 -1.79
CA HIS A 185 -14.61 -4.61 -3.11
C HIS A 185 -14.52 -5.70 -4.19
N PRO A 186 -15.56 -5.90 -5.01
CA PRO A 186 -15.56 -6.99 -5.97
C PRO A 186 -14.56 -6.73 -7.09
N VAL A 187 -13.93 -7.81 -7.57
CA VAL A 187 -13.14 -7.77 -8.80
C VAL A 187 -14.04 -8.08 -9.99
N ARG A 188 -13.87 -7.30 -11.07
CA ARG A 188 -14.52 -7.55 -12.35
C ARG A 188 -13.93 -8.83 -12.95
N ASP A 189 -14.76 -9.58 -13.68
CA ASP A 189 -14.32 -10.74 -14.45
C ASP A 189 -13.87 -11.99 -13.68
N ILE A 190 -13.97 -11.99 -12.34
CA ILE A 190 -13.89 -13.21 -11.53
C ILE A 190 -15.30 -13.86 -11.43
N SER A 191 -15.36 -15.17 -11.65
CA SER A 191 -16.59 -15.98 -11.67
C SER A 191 -17.15 -16.21 -10.26
N GLU A 192 -18.47 -16.13 -10.16
CA GLU A 192 -19.35 -16.35 -8.98
C GLU A 192 -18.87 -15.87 -7.59
N PRO A 193 -19.51 -14.84 -7.00
CA PRO A 193 -19.17 -14.37 -5.67
C PRO A 193 -19.51 -15.41 -4.59
N ARG A 194 -18.65 -15.53 -3.57
CA ARG A 194 -18.86 -16.35 -2.34
C ARG A 194 -20.15 -16.04 -1.55
N GLY A 195 -20.98 -15.10 -1.99
CA GLY A 195 -22.25 -14.69 -1.35
C GLY A 195 -23.43 -14.48 -2.31
N GLY A 196 -23.33 -14.95 -3.56
CA GLY A 196 -24.37 -14.81 -4.56
C GLY A 196 -24.55 -13.38 -5.12
N ALA A 197 -25.43 -13.24 -6.12
CA ALA A 197 -25.59 -11.98 -6.87
C ALA A 197 -26.06 -10.78 -6.02
N GLY A 198 -26.81 -11.05 -4.93
CA GLY A 198 -27.31 -10.01 -4.02
C GLY A 198 -26.19 -9.29 -3.26
N GLN A 199 -25.26 -10.05 -2.68
CA GLN A 199 -24.12 -9.51 -1.94
C GLN A 199 -23.23 -8.65 -2.85
N ARG A 200 -22.92 -9.14 -4.07
CA ARG A 200 -22.11 -8.40 -5.04
C ARG A 200 -22.74 -7.06 -5.42
N ARG A 201 -24.07 -7.00 -5.56
CA ARG A 201 -24.77 -5.74 -5.85
C ARG A 201 -24.64 -4.74 -4.72
N MET A 202 -24.76 -5.19 -3.47
CA MET A 202 -24.56 -4.33 -2.29
C MET A 202 -23.13 -3.82 -2.21
N SER A 203 -22.14 -4.70 -2.36
CA SER A 203 -20.72 -4.33 -2.37
C SER A 203 -20.40 -3.30 -3.44
N ARG A 204 -20.92 -3.47 -4.67
CA ARG A 204 -20.78 -2.47 -5.76
C ARG A 204 -21.32 -1.10 -5.37
N THR A 205 -22.51 -1.06 -4.76
CA THR A 205 -23.12 0.20 -4.35
C THR A 205 -22.29 0.89 -3.26
N MET A 206 -21.75 0.13 -2.30
CA MET A 206 -20.90 0.67 -1.23
C MET A 206 -19.52 1.10 -1.72
N CYS A 207 -18.88 0.29 -2.56
CA CYS A 207 -17.53 0.52 -3.05
C CYS A 207 -17.47 1.45 -4.27
N GLY A 208 -18.63 1.77 -4.87
CA GLY A 208 -18.75 2.64 -6.04
C GLY A 208 -18.27 2.01 -7.34
N GLY A 209 -18.25 0.67 -7.45
CA GLY A 209 -17.83 -0.03 -8.65
C GLY A 209 -17.22 -1.42 -8.37
N ASP A 210 -16.66 -1.99 -9.45
CA ASP A 210 -15.80 -3.17 -9.42
C ASP A 210 -14.35 -2.73 -9.68
N LEU A 211 -13.39 -3.42 -9.08
CA LEU A 211 -11.98 -3.30 -9.44
C LEU A 211 -11.75 -3.97 -10.81
N SER A 212 -11.07 -3.28 -11.72
CA SER A 212 -10.88 -3.73 -13.11
C SER A 212 -9.43 -4.02 -13.41
N PHE A 213 -9.05 -5.30 -13.37
CA PHE A 213 -7.70 -5.76 -13.68
C PHE A 213 -7.60 -6.34 -15.09
N ALA A 214 -6.50 -6.06 -15.77
CA ALA A 214 -6.16 -6.71 -17.02
C ALA A 214 -5.78 -8.18 -16.75
N LEU A 215 -5.15 -8.49 -15.61
CA LEU A 215 -4.89 -9.85 -15.14
C LEU A 215 -6.16 -10.69 -14.94
N ALA A 216 -7.20 -10.12 -14.33
CA ALA A 216 -8.49 -10.80 -14.17
C ALA A 216 -9.10 -11.19 -15.52
N ARG A 217 -9.02 -10.27 -16.49
CA ARG A 217 -9.49 -10.53 -17.86
C ARG A 217 -8.69 -11.65 -18.52
N LEU A 218 -7.37 -11.65 -18.37
CA LEU A 218 -6.49 -12.69 -18.89
C LEU A 218 -6.82 -14.06 -18.27
N ALA A 219 -6.91 -14.15 -16.94
CA ALA A 219 -7.21 -15.38 -16.23
C ALA A 219 -8.57 -15.98 -16.64
N ARG A 220 -9.58 -15.13 -16.86
CA ARG A 220 -10.87 -15.57 -17.39
C ARG A 220 -10.77 -16.11 -18.82
N GLU A 221 -10.03 -15.41 -19.70
CA GLU A 221 -9.84 -15.80 -21.09
C GLU A 221 -9.10 -17.15 -21.20
N THR A 222 -8.07 -17.38 -20.39
CA THR A 222 -7.35 -18.67 -20.35
C THR A 222 -8.24 -19.80 -19.84
N HIS A 223 -9.02 -19.56 -18.79
CA HIS A 223 -9.96 -20.56 -18.25
C HIS A 223 -11.01 -20.98 -19.28
N ILE A 224 -11.62 -20.02 -19.99
CA ILE A 224 -12.63 -20.30 -21.02
C ILE A 224 -12.05 -21.16 -22.16
N GLU A 225 -10.82 -20.90 -22.58
CA GLU A 225 -10.18 -21.70 -23.62
C GLU A 225 -9.84 -23.12 -23.14
N GLN A 226 -9.48 -23.29 -21.87
CA GLN A 226 -9.23 -24.61 -21.27
C GLN A 226 -10.50 -25.45 -21.16
N GLU A 227 -11.64 -24.86 -20.79
CA GLU A 227 -12.93 -25.57 -20.77
C GLU A 227 -13.32 -26.05 -22.18
N LYS A 228 -13.15 -25.19 -23.19
CA LYS A 228 -13.46 -25.56 -24.59
C LYS A 228 -12.59 -26.69 -25.13
N THR A 229 -11.32 -26.79 -24.70
CA THR A 229 -10.42 -27.88 -25.13
C THR A 229 -10.72 -29.17 -24.37
N ALA A 230 -11.09 -29.09 -23.09
CA ALA A 230 -11.53 -30.24 -22.31
C ALA A 230 -12.78 -30.90 -22.90
N ASP A 231 -13.79 -30.11 -23.27
CA ASP A 231 -15.05 -30.61 -23.87
C ASP A 231 -14.84 -31.27 -25.24
N LYS A 232 -13.84 -30.84 -26.01
CA LYS A 232 -13.55 -31.38 -27.35
C LYS A 232 -12.71 -32.65 -27.33
N THR A 233 -11.90 -32.86 -26.30
CA THR A 233 -10.84 -33.89 -26.32
C THR A 233 -11.14 -35.10 -25.44
N GLY A 234 -12.29 -35.12 -24.73
CA GLY A 234 -12.90 -36.30 -24.13
C GLY A 234 -11.89 -37.31 -23.55
N ASN A 235 -11.28 -36.97 -22.41
CA ASN A 235 -10.29 -37.78 -21.68
C ASN A 235 -8.87 -37.83 -22.27
N VAL A 236 -8.16 -36.71 -22.29
CA VAL A 236 -6.69 -36.73 -22.38
C VAL A 236 -6.12 -36.15 -21.09
N GLU A 237 -5.18 -36.88 -20.50
CA GLU A 237 -4.41 -36.52 -19.31
C GLU A 237 -3.97 -35.05 -19.37
N MET A 238 -4.11 -34.39 -18.23
CA MET A 238 -3.82 -32.97 -18.03
C MET A 238 -2.33 -32.70 -18.32
N GLU A 239 -2.00 -32.42 -19.57
CA GLU A 239 -0.72 -31.81 -19.96
C GLU A 239 -0.50 -30.56 -19.09
N PRO A 240 0.73 -30.27 -18.65
CA PRO A 240 1.01 -29.08 -17.89
C PRO A 240 0.53 -27.86 -18.67
N ASN A 241 -0.40 -27.14 -18.05
CA ASN A 241 -1.18 -26.06 -18.62
C ASN A 241 -0.27 -24.88 -19.01
N ASP A 242 0.29 -24.91 -20.21
CA ASP A 242 1.20 -23.88 -20.69
C ASP A 242 0.43 -22.60 -21.04
N SER A 243 0.38 -21.68 -20.07
CA SER A 243 -0.23 -20.36 -20.25
C SER A 243 0.66 -19.38 -21.02
N THR A 244 1.87 -19.76 -21.43
CA THR A 244 2.84 -18.86 -22.08
C THR A 244 2.28 -18.24 -23.35
N VAL A 245 1.61 -19.02 -24.19
CA VAL A 245 1.02 -18.52 -25.45
C VAL A 245 -0.01 -17.43 -25.18
N HIS A 246 -0.87 -17.63 -24.17
CA HIS A 246 -1.90 -16.66 -23.78
C HIS A 246 -1.30 -15.39 -23.18
N LEU A 247 -0.27 -15.53 -22.35
CA LEU A 247 0.46 -14.39 -21.77
C LEU A 247 1.13 -13.57 -22.87
N VAL A 248 1.85 -14.21 -23.79
CA VAL A 248 2.55 -13.53 -24.89
C VAL A 248 1.57 -12.85 -25.84
N SER A 249 0.46 -13.51 -26.19
CA SER A 249 -0.57 -12.91 -27.05
C SER A 249 -1.22 -11.71 -26.38
N PHE A 250 -1.55 -11.82 -25.11
CA PHE A 250 -2.13 -10.73 -24.33
C PHE A 250 -1.18 -9.54 -24.23
N LEU A 251 0.10 -9.76 -23.93
CA LEU A 251 1.12 -8.72 -23.89
C LEU A 251 1.27 -8.03 -25.25
N SER A 252 1.29 -8.81 -26.33
CA SER A 252 1.36 -8.29 -27.70
C SER A 252 0.14 -7.44 -28.06
N ASP A 253 -1.06 -7.85 -27.66
CA ASP A 253 -2.30 -7.10 -27.88
C ASP A 253 -2.33 -5.80 -27.07
N GLN A 254 -1.83 -5.82 -25.83
CA GLN A 254 -1.74 -4.62 -25.00
C GLN A 254 -0.70 -3.62 -25.56
N ALA A 255 0.40 -4.12 -26.11
CA ALA A 255 1.42 -3.29 -26.75
C ALA A 255 0.92 -2.60 -28.03
N ASN A 256 0.06 -3.28 -28.81
CA ASN A 256 -0.49 -2.76 -30.06
C ASN A 256 -1.75 -1.89 -29.88
N GLY A 257 -2.54 -2.14 -28.83
CA GLY A 257 -3.84 -1.50 -28.58
C GLY A 257 -3.84 -0.39 -27.52
N GLY A 258 -2.74 -0.20 -26.79
CA GLY A 258 -2.52 0.94 -25.89
C GLY A 258 -3.44 0.98 -24.67
N ALA A 259 -3.12 0.23 -23.61
CA ALA A 259 -3.71 0.47 -22.28
C ALA A 259 -2.87 -0.03 -21.09
N ALA A 260 -2.01 -1.04 -21.26
CA ALA A 260 -1.18 -1.58 -20.19
C ALA A 260 0.17 -2.08 -20.73
N GLY A 261 1.28 -1.44 -20.34
CA GLY A 261 2.63 -1.98 -20.61
C GLY A 261 3.03 -3.08 -19.62
N ASP A 262 4.19 -3.72 -19.80
CA ASP A 262 4.72 -4.73 -18.86
C ASP A 262 4.79 -4.21 -17.41
N SER A 263 5.14 -2.93 -17.25
CA SER A 263 5.15 -2.26 -15.95
C SER A 263 3.76 -2.13 -15.33
N ASP A 264 2.70 -2.05 -16.14
CA ASP A 264 1.34 -1.97 -15.63
C ASP A 264 0.85 -3.32 -15.10
N LEU A 265 1.27 -4.44 -15.70
CA LEU A 265 0.97 -5.77 -15.15
C LEU A 265 1.70 -6.01 -13.84
N ALA A 266 2.99 -5.67 -13.76
CA ALA A 266 3.71 -5.70 -12.50
C ALA A 266 3.04 -4.80 -11.44
N GLY A 267 2.56 -3.63 -11.85
CA GLY A 267 1.76 -2.74 -11.01
C GLY A 267 0.44 -3.37 -10.55
N GLU A 268 -0.28 -4.08 -11.42
CA GLU A 268 -1.50 -4.81 -11.03
C GLU A 268 -1.20 -5.89 -10.00
N PHE A 269 -0.15 -6.69 -10.17
CA PHE A 269 0.28 -7.67 -9.17
C PHE A 269 0.61 -7.01 -7.82
N GLN A 270 1.36 -5.90 -7.85
CA GLN A 270 1.67 -5.12 -6.64
C GLN A 270 0.39 -4.60 -5.97
N PHE A 271 -0.56 -4.11 -6.77
CA PHE A 271 -1.85 -3.64 -6.26
C PHE A 271 -2.64 -4.78 -5.62
N LEU A 272 -2.75 -5.93 -6.29
CA LEU A 272 -3.47 -7.11 -5.79
C LEU A 272 -2.88 -7.59 -4.48
N PHE A 273 -1.56 -7.73 -4.40
CA PHE A 273 -0.86 -8.08 -3.18
C PHE A 273 -1.17 -7.12 -2.03
N ILE A 274 -1.11 -5.81 -2.28
CA ILE A 274 -1.37 -4.78 -1.26
C ILE A 274 -2.85 -4.76 -0.84
N ALA A 275 -3.78 -4.82 -1.78
CA ALA A 275 -5.21 -4.87 -1.52
C ALA A 275 -5.59 -6.13 -0.73
N GLY A 276 -5.06 -7.28 -1.13
CA GLY A 276 -5.26 -8.55 -0.45
C GLY A 276 -4.68 -8.55 0.97
N ALA A 277 -3.39 -8.20 1.12
CA ALA A 277 -2.70 -8.28 2.41
C ALA A 277 -3.12 -7.19 3.41
N LEU A 278 -3.30 -5.95 2.94
CA LEU A 278 -3.53 -4.81 3.84
C LEU A 278 -5.02 -4.48 3.99
N ALA A 279 -5.81 -4.56 2.92
CA ALA A 279 -7.26 -4.35 2.99
C ALA A 279 -8.07 -5.65 3.20
N ASN A 280 -7.42 -6.82 3.27
CA ASN A 280 -8.10 -8.11 3.43
C ASN A 280 -9.19 -8.31 2.37
N ASN A 281 -8.85 -8.01 1.12
CA ASN A 281 -9.74 -8.21 -0.01
C ASN A 281 -9.51 -9.62 -0.59
N ASP A 282 -10.48 -10.51 -0.37
CA ASP A 282 -10.36 -11.91 -0.75
C ASP A 282 -10.33 -12.10 -2.28
N ASP A 283 -11.13 -11.32 -3.03
CA ASP A 283 -11.12 -11.37 -4.50
C ASP A 283 -9.73 -10.99 -5.07
N CYS A 284 -9.03 -10.04 -4.44
CA CYS A 284 -7.67 -9.67 -4.81
C CYS A 284 -6.61 -10.69 -4.37
N LEU A 285 -6.89 -11.53 -3.36
CA LEU A 285 -6.00 -12.62 -2.94
C LEU A 285 -6.16 -13.87 -3.80
N GLU A 286 -7.37 -14.09 -4.31
CA GLU A 286 -7.71 -15.25 -5.14
C GLU A 286 -7.21 -15.10 -6.59
N LEU A 287 -7.14 -13.87 -7.09
CA LEU A 287 -6.62 -13.55 -8.42
C LEU A 287 -5.09 -13.65 -8.51
#